data_AF-A0A0L6JIU1-F1
#
_entry.id   AF-A0A0L6JIU1-F1
#
_cell.length_a   1.000
_cell.length_b   1.000
_cell.length_c   1.000
_cell.angle_alpha   90.00
_cell.angle_beta   90.00
_cell.angle_gamma   90.00
#
_symmetry.space_group_name_H-M   'P 1'
#
loop_
_entity.id
_entity.type
_entity.pdbx_description
1 polymer ?
#
loop_
_entity_poly.entity_id
_entity_poly.type
_entity_poly.pdbx_seq_one_letter_code
_entity_poly.pdbx_strand_id
1 'polypeptide(L)'
;MKKVLFTTILSLILAVSIFSVSSAKTVITENSKVKIVIDGKIGQYKDVPLNIDGRTMLPLVEILNNLGIANDGESIVWNGKERSITISTDTTKINLKIGVKTAYVNDTAFSIDVAPMIYSKNNRTYIPVAFVAKSLGKKVLWDGSLSTVLIRSQNGFDETKTILTKAKDALIKLNRFKVAGNVKIEMGNSSFSINGNINLASEIDQQNRKLHSLTKTNMVGMTVNIENYYDNNIIYSNGGFMSFDSSWEKKSVSKEEYLKELDAGINDNFISISESLCAGLVIKDGYNENELLLEGDIYSNDLFKSFMESNSLGSNEDSDMVSKFNMSIYLDKNTFLVTQIHMKMEAITELGKTKVPASIDITAEYSDYNKDFEINVPEDVKESAVEEEPWY
;
A
#
# COMPACT_ATOMS: atom_id res chain seq x y z
N MET A 1 46.36 -53.26 45.23
CA MET A 1 45.66 -52.98 43.94
C MET A 1 44.36 -52.29 44.32
N LYS A 2 44.31 -50.96 44.32
CA LYS A 2 44.03 -50.07 43.17
C LYS A 2 42.61 -50.31 42.60
N LYS A 3 41.81 -49.23 42.60
CA LYS A 3 40.53 -49.02 41.88
C LYS A 3 39.22 -49.32 42.62
N VAL A 4 38.89 -48.61 43.70
CA VAL A 4 37.45 -48.39 44.04
C VAL A 4 37.15 -47.01 44.66
N LEU A 5 38.13 -46.24 45.16
CA LEU A 5 37.86 -44.97 45.87
C LEU A 5 37.83 -43.70 45.01
N PHE A 6 37.65 -43.79 43.68
CA PHE A 6 37.74 -42.63 42.77
C PHE A 6 36.45 -42.34 41.97
N THR A 7 35.32 -42.97 42.32
CA THR A 7 34.08 -42.88 41.53
C THR A 7 32.92 -42.19 42.23
N THR A 8 33.10 -41.65 43.44
CA THR A 8 32.03 -40.93 44.17
C THR A 8 32.30 -39.45 44.45
N ILE A 9 33.47 -38.92 44.06
CA ILE A 9 33.80 -37.47 44.15
C ILE A 9 33.74 -36.77 42.77
N LEU A 10 33.56 -37.53 41.68
CA LEU A 10 33.44 -36.97 40.32
C LEU A 10 31.98 -36.74 39.88
N SER A 11 30.98 -37.18 40.64
CA SER A 11 29.56 -36.96 40.29
C SER A 11 28.92 -35.75 41.01
N LEU A 12 29.67 -35.01 41.84
CA LEU A 12 29.17 -33.83 42.56
C LEU A 12 29.67 -32.49 41.98
N ILE A 13 30.44 -32.52 40.89
CA ILE A 13 30.97 -31.31 40.22
C ILE A 13 30.25 -31.01 38.89
N LEU A 14 29.31 -31.87 38.44
CA LEU A 14 28.65 -31.75 37.14
C LEU A 14 27.15 -31.35 37.19
N ALA A 15 26.73 -30.61 38.22
CA ALA A 15 25.34 -30.12 38.34
C ALA A 15 25.26 -28.64 38.73
N VAL A 16 26.28 -27.85 38.38
CA VAL A 16 26.18 -26.38 38.33
C VAL A 16 26.40 -25.96 36.88
N SER A 17 25.51 -26.44 36.00
CA SER A 17 25.26 -25.76 34.73
C SER A 17 24.59 -24.43 35.09
N ILE A 18 25.43 -23.42 35.36
CA ILE A 18 25.03 -22.03 35.32
C ILE A 18 24.41 -21.84 33.94
N PHE A 19 23.08 -21.81 33.88
CA PHE A 19 22.40 -21.14 32.78
C PHE A 19 22.86 -19.70 32.88
N SER A 20 23.93 -19.37 32.16
CA SER A 20 24.23 -18.00 31.82
C SER A 20 23.05 -17.53 30.99
N VAL A 21 22.07 -16.93 31.66
CA VAL A 21 21.08 -16.09 30.99
C VAL A 21 21.89 -14.95 30.42
N SER A 22 22.38 -15.14 29.20
CA SER A 22 22.94 -14.06 28.41
C SER A 22 21.77 -13.11 28.18
N SER A 23 21.69 -12.06 29.00
CA SER A 23 20.84 -10.92 28.70
C SER A 23 21.40 -10.32 27.43
N ALA A 24 20.85 -10.76 26.29
CA ALA A 24 21.13 -10.16 25.01
C ALA A 24 20.89 -8.65 25.18
N LYS A 25 21.94 -7.86 24.95
CA LYS A 25 21.85 -6.40 25.04
C LYS A 25 20.84 -5.97 23.98
N THR A 26 19.70 -5.43 24.42
CA THR A 26 18.68 -4.86 23.52
C THR A 26 19.34 -3.83 22.61
N VAL A 27 19.30 -4.09 21.30
CA VAL A 27 19.85 -3.20 20.29
C VAL A 27 18.79 -2.17 19.95
N ILE A 28 19.11 -0.89 20.15
CA ILE A 28 18.27 0.24 19.76
C ILE A 28 18.79 0.76 18.43
N THR A 29 17.96 0.74 17.41
CA THR A 29 18.30 1.25 16.08
C THR A 29 17.40 2.43 15.75
N GLU A 30 17.98 3.57 15.37
CA GLU A 30 17.22 4.68 14.79
C GLU A 30 16.78 4.30 13.39
N ASN A 31 15.50 4.46 13.09
CA ASN A 31 14.94 4.14 11.79
C ASN A 31 14.12 5.32 11.26
N SER A 32 14.81 6.26 10.62
CA SER A 32 14.21 7.44 9.98
C SER A 32 13.33 7.12 8.77
N LYS A 33 13.34 5.86 8.31
CA LYS A 33 12.58 5.41 7.15
C LYS A 33 11.13 5.08 7.51
N VAL A 34 10.85 4.91 8.81
CA VAL A 34 9.50 4.53 9.24
C VAL A 34 8.53 5.69 8.99
N LYS A 35 7.53 5.43 8.15
CA LYS A 35 6.42 6.36 7.90
C LYS A 35 5.25 5.98 8.80
N ILE A 36 4.56 6.96 9.37
CA ILE A 36 3.37 6.72 10.19
C ILE A 36 2.22 7.46 9.54
N VAL A 37 1.24 6.70 9.07
CA VAL A 37 0.00 7.22 8.49
C VAL A 37 -1.11 7.03 9.51
N ILE A 38 -1.78 8.12 9.87
CA ILE A 38 -2.91 8.10 10.81
C ILE A 38 -4.09 8.72 10.11
N ASP A 39 -5.19 7.97 10.01
CA ASP A 39 -6.41 8.42 9.34
C ASP A 39 -6.11 9.01 7.95
N GLY A 40 -5.39 8.23 7.14
CA GLY A 40 -5.02 8.56 5.76
C GLY A 40 -4.14 9.79 5.56
N LYS A 41 -3.47 10.26 6.63
CA LYS A 41 -2.50 11.35 6.53
C LYS A 41 -1.15 10.90 7.09
N ILE A 42 -0.09 11.13 6.32
CA ILE A 42 1.27 10.95 6.83
C ILE A 42 1.56 11.97 7.93
N GLY A 43 1.97 11.48 9.09
CA GLY A 43 2.45 12.32 10.20
C GLY A 43 3.92 12.68 10.00
N GLN A 44 4.27 13.94 10.32
CA GLN A 44 5.67 14.35 10.45
C GLN A 44 6.11 14.20 11.90
N TYR A 45 7.28 13.60 12.11
CA TYR A 45 7.87 13.39 13.42
C TYR A 45 9.22 14.10 13.50
N LYS A 46 9.40 14.96 14.50
CA LYS A 46 10.68 15.67 14.69
C LYS A 46 11.78 14.74 15.19
N ASP A 47 11.38 13.82 16.06
CA ASP A 47 12.26 12.84 16.69
C ASP A 47 12.23 11.54 15.88
N VAL A 48 13.40 10.94 15.66
CA VAL A 48 13.52 9.73 14.83
C VAL A 48 12.78 8.54 15.50
N PRO A 49 11.97 7.78 14.74
CA PRO A 49 11.42 6.51 15.20
C PRO A 49 12.55 5.52 15.56
N LEU A 50 12.31 4.67 16.54
CA LEU A 50 13.27 3.64 16.92
C LEU A 50 12.72 2.25 16.59
N ASN A 51 13.59 1.36 16.14
CA ASN A 51 13.31 -0.07 16.10
C ASN A 51 14.03 -0.73 17.28
N ILE A 52 13.27 -1.45 18.10
CA ILE A 52 13.76 -2.26 19.20
C ILE A 52 13.11 -3.63 19.08
N ASP A 53 13.91 -4.69 18.90
CA ASP A 53 13.43 -6.07 18.75
C ASP A 53 12.29 -6.21 17.72
N GLY A 54 12.36 -5.47 16.60
CA GLY A 54 11.32 -5.49 15.56
C GLY A 54 10.03 -4.72 15.91
N ARG A 55 10.06 -3.88 16.95
CA ARG A 55 8.96 -3.00 17.33
C ARG A 55 9.31 -1.54 17.08
N THR A 56 8.40 -0.84 16.42
CA THR A 56 8.47 0.61 16.22
C THR A 56 8.12 1.32 17.53
N MET A 57 9.04 2.15 17.98
CA MET A 57 8.89 3.00 19.14
C MET A 57 8.82 4.46 18.68
N LEU A 58 7.85 5.20 19.18
CA LEU A 58 7.66 6.61 18.84
C LEU A 58 7.66 7.52 20.08
N PRO A 59 8.02 8.81 19.93
CA PRO A 59 7.95 9.79 21.00
C PRO A 59 6.51 9.92 21.52
N LEU A 60 6.33 9.70 22.83
CA LEU A 60 5.04 9.63 23.52
C LEU A 60 4.07 10.77 23.17
N VAL A 61 4.51 12.02 23.34
CA VAL A 61 3.63 13.18 23.19
C VAL A 61 3.21 13.37 21.74
N GLU A 62 4.15 13.22 20.80
CA GLU A 62 3.89 13.44 19.38
C GLU A 62 2.92 12.40 18.82
N ILE A 63 3.13 11.11 19.12
CA ILE A 63 2.21 10.06 18.67
C ILE A 63 0.83 10.18 19.31
N LEU A 64 0.73 10.51 20.60
CA LEU A 64 -0.57 10.66 21.26
C LEU A 64 -1.36 11.86 20.74
N ASN A 65 -0.71 13.00 20.52
CA ASN A 65 -1.32 14.16 19.87
C ASN A 65 -1.84 13.79 18.47
N ASN A 66 -1.05 13.08 17.67
CA ASN A 66 -1.47 12.66 16.33
C ASN A 66 -2.61 11.62 16.36
N LEU A 67 -2.77 10.87 17.47
CA LEU A 67 -3.91 9.98 17.71
C LEU A 67 -5.14 10.70 18.29
N GLY A 68 -5.07 12.03 18.44
CA GLY A 68 -6.16 12.89 18.92
C GLY A 68 -6.23 13.02 20.44
N ILE A 69 -5.19 12.63 21.18
CA ILE A 69 -5.13 12.75 22.64
C ILE A 69 -4.41 14.05 22.99
N ALA A 70 -5.11 14.95 23.69
CA ALA A 70 -4.57 16.24 24.07
C ALA A 70 -3.42 16.12 25.08
N ASN A 71 -2.41 16.97 24.97
CA ASN A 71 -1.37 17.12 25.99
C ASN A 71 -1.75 18.24 26.97
N ASP A 72 -2.81 18.02 27.74
CA ASP A 72 -3.43 18.97 28.68
C ASP A 72 -2.98 18.76 30.15
N GLY A 73 -2.20 17.71 30.42
CA GLY A 73 -1.79 17.32 31.77
C GLY A 73 -2.80 16.45 32.52
N GLU A 74 -3.92 16.08 31.90
CA GLU A 74 -4.94 15.17 32.43
C GLU A 74 -5.01 13.88 31.59
N SER A 75 -5.08 14.05 30.27
CA SER A 75 -5.12 12.99 29.26
C SER A 75 -3.77 12.29 29.13
N ILE A 76 -2.66 13.00 29.39
CA ILE A 76 -1.30 12.45 29.41
C ILE A 76 -0.59 12.89 30.69
N VAL A 77 -0.38 11.95 31.59
CA VAL A 77 0.26 12.21 32.89
C VAL A 77 1.57 11.45 33.01
N TRP A 78 2.67 12.18 33.20
CA TRP A 78 3.98 11.61 33.53
C TRP A 78 4.26 11.74 35.02
N ASN A 79 4.49 10.61 35.70
CA ASN A 79 4.94 10.58 37.10
C ASN A 79 6.44 10.27 37.15
N GLY A 80 7.25 11.30 37.40
CA GLY A 80 8.71 11.17 37.44
C GLY A 80 9.23 10.32 38.61
N LYS A 81 8.51 10.27 39.73
CA LYS A 81 8.91 9.47 40.92
C LYS A 81 8.75 7.98 40.66
N GLU A 82 7.62 7.60 40.06
CA GLU A 82 7.32 6.21 39.73
C GLU A 82 7.86 5.78 38.37
N ARG A 83 8.31 6.74 37.56
CA ARG A 83 8.69 6.57 36.15
C ARG A 83 7.57 5.91 35.35
N SER A 84 6.35 6.41 35.53
CA SER A 84 5.14 5.88 34.91
C SER A 84 4.43 6.94 34.06
N ILE A 85 3.70 6.47 33.05
CA ILE A 85 2.91 7.23 32.11
C ILE A 85 1.47 6.74 32.27
N THR A 86 0.54 7.67 32.43
CA THR A 86 -0.89 7.38 32.34
C THR A 86 -1.46 8.11 31.14
N ILE A 87 -2.18 7.39 30.31
CA ILE A 87 -2.89 7.92 29.14
C ILE A 87 -4.37 7.68 29.41
N SER A 88 -5.18 8.73 29.35
CA SER A 88 -6.60 8.68 29.68
C SER A 88 -7.43 9.22 28.52
N THR A 89 -8.52 8.53 28.23
CA THR A 89 -9.62 8.95 27.35
C THR A 89 -10.94 8.67 28.08
N ASP A 90 -12.07 9.04 27.49
CA ASP A 90 -13.40 8.79 28.08
C ASP A 90 -13.67 7.30 28.38
N THR A 91 -13.07 6.38 27.63
CA THR A 91 -13.36 4.94 27.69
C THR A 91 -12.17 4.08 28.09
N THR A 92 -10.96 4.62 28.01
CA THR A 92 -9.72 3.85 28.14
C THR A 92 -8.69 4.58 28.98
N LYS A 93 -8.13 3.87 29.95
CA LYS A 93 -6.97 4.28 30.75
C LYS A 93 -5.83 3.29 30.56
N ILE A 94 -4.69 3.78 30.09
CA ILE A 94 -3.47 2.99 29.87
C ILE A 94 -2.41 3.43 30.88
N ASN A 95 -1.84 2.50 31.63
CA ASN A 95 -0.67 2.74 32.47
C ASN A 95 0.55 1.97 31.95
N LEU A 96 1.64 2.71 31.80
CA LEU A 96 2.92 2.22 31.28
C LEU A 96 4.03 2.63 32.25
N LYS A 97 5.03 1.78 32.44
CA LYS A 97 6.18 2.08 33.31
C LYS A 97 7.51 1.88 32.58
N ILE A 98 8.42 2.83 32.74
CA ILE A 98 9.72 2.79 32.06
C ILE A 98 10.49 1.53 32.47
N GLY A 99 10.95 0.77 31.47
CA GLY A 99 11.73 -0.46 31.65
C GLY A 99 10.91 -1.68 32.07
N VAL A 100 9.59 -1.58 32.16
CA VAL A 100 8.70 -2.67 32.57
C VAL A 100 7.86 -3.14 31.38
N LYS A 101 7.86 -4.45 31.13
CA LYS A 101 7.11 -5.11 30.04
C LYS A 101 5.66 -5.47 30.42
N THR A 102 5.16 -4.94 31.52
CA THR A 102 3.78 -5.06 31.95
C THR A 102 3.12 -3.69 31.84
N ALA A 103 2.09 -3.62 31.02
CA ALA A 103 1.21 -2.47 30.87
C ALA A 103 -0.13 -2.78 31.54
N TYR A 104 -0.90 -1.76 31.89
CA TYR A 104 -2.29 -1.93 32.33
C TYR A 104 -3.22 -1.17 31.40
N VAL A 105 -4.32 -1.79 30.99
CA VAL A 105 -5.41 -1.14 30.25
C VAL A 105 -6.68 -1.38 31.03
N ASN A 106 -7.31 -0.31 31.52
CA ASN A 106 -8.47 -0.36 32.41
C ASN A 106 -8.23 -1.34 33.58
N ASP A 107 -7.10 -1.16 34.26
CA ASP A 107 -6.62 -1.96 35.40
C ASP A 107 -6.35 -3.45 35.12
N THR A 108 -6.52 -3.90 33.88
CA THR A 108 -6.15 -5.25 33.44
C THR A 108 -4.71 -5.29 32.95
N ALA A 109 -3.91 -6.24 33.42
CA ALA A 109 -2.50 -6.37 33.06
C ALA A 109 -2.30 -7.03 31.69
N PHE A 110 -1.42 -6.45 30.88
CA PHE A 110 -1.00 -6.97 29.57
C PHE A 110 0.53 -7.02 29.49
N SER A 111 1.07 -8.08 28.87
CA SER A 111 2.49 -8.15 28.54
C SER A 111 2.75 -7.45 27.20
N ILE A 112 3.83 -6.68 27.12
CA ILE A 112 4.28 -5.99 25.91
C ILE A 112 5.70 -6.45 25.54
N ASP A 113 5.98 -6.56 24.24
CA ASP A 113 7.24 -7.09 23.74
C ASP A 113 8.44 -6.21 24.12
N VAL A 114 8.24 -4.89 24.07
CA VAL A 114 9.25 -3.87 24.38
C VAL A 114 8.69 -2.89 25.39
N ALA A 115 9.45 -2.67 26.47
CA ALA A 115 9.08 -1.73 27.51
C ALA A 115 9.21 -0.27 27.03
N PRO A 116 8.36 0.64 27.51
CA PRO A 116 8.58 2.08 27.39
C PRO A 116 9.97 2.45 27.89
N MET A 117 10.61 3.42 27.25
CA MET A 117 11.94 3.85 27.64
C MET A 117 12.14 5.35 27.48
N ILE A 118 13.15 5.88 28.15
CA ILE A 118 13.65 7.23 27.89
C ILE A 118 14.88 7.08 27.00
N TYR A 119 14.83 7.63 25.80
CA TYR A 119 15.94 7.54 24.87
C TYR A 119 17.00 8.58 25.23
N SER A 120 18.21 8.11 25.57
CA SER A 120 19.26 8.96 26.14
C SER A 120 19.81 10.02 25.18
N LYS A 121 19.68 9.85 23.86
CA LYS A 121 20.21 10.82 22.89
C LYS A 121 19.39 12.12 22.85
N ASN A 122 18.08 12.06 23.06
CA ASN A 122 17.19 13.23 23.01
C ASN A 122 16.36 13.43 24.30
N ASN A 123 16.54 12.57 25.30
CA ASN A 123 15.81 12.58 26.57
C ASN A 123 14.28 12.56 26.42
N ARG A 124 13.77 11.91 25.36
CA ARG A 124 12.33 11.72 25.14
C ARG A 124 11.87 10.35 25.60
N THR A 125 10.62 10.29 26.05
CA THR A 125 9.93 9.03 26.35
C THR A 125 9.43 8.41 25.05
N TYR A 126 9.83 7.17 24.80
CA TYR A 126 9.40 6.36 23.68
C TYR A 126 8.49 5.23 24.15
N ILE A 127 7.44 4.98 23.38
CA ILE A 127 6.45 3.93 23.64
C ILE A 127 6.23 3.04 22.41
N PRO A 128 5.86 1.76 22.61
CA PRO A 128 5.51 0.87 21.51
C PRO A 128 4.20 1.33 20.85
N VAL A 129 4.29 1.90 19.65
CA VAL A 129 3.14 2.55 18.99
C VAL A 129 1.96 1.60 18.77
N ALA A 130 2.24 0.37 18.34
CA ALA A 130 1.20 -0.59 18.02
C ALA A 130 0.40 -1.00 19.26
N PHE A 131 1.05 -1.19 20.41
CA PHE A 131 0.35 -1.54 21.65
C PHE A 131 -0.56 -0.40 22.09
N VAL A 132 -0.04 0.83 22.12
CA VAL A 132 -0.80 2.00 22.59
C VAL A 132 -1.97 2.30 21.67
N ALA A 133 -1.76 2.34 20.35
CA ALA A 133 -2.84 2.57 19.39
C ALA A 133 -3.93 1.48 19.45
N LYS A 134 -3.54 0.19 19.53
CA LYS A 134 -4.52 -0.91 19.69
C LYS A 134 -5.30 -0.81 21.00
N SER A 135 -4.63 -0.44 22.09
CA SER A 135 -5.29 -0.25 23.40
C SER A 135 -6.32 0.89 23.35
N LEU A 136 -6.10 1.89 22.49
CA LEU A 136 -7.05 2.98 22.21
C LEU A 136 -8.15 2.60 21.19
N GLY A 137 -8.32 1.31 20.89
CA GLY A 137 -9.34 0.82 19.95
C GLY A 137 -9.05 1.11 18.48
N LYS A 138 -7.80 1.43 18.12
CA LYS A 138 -7.39 1.66 16.72
C LYS A 138 -6.94 0.36 16.07
N LYS A 139 -7.22 0.22 14.78
CA LYS A 139 -6.60 -0.78 13.92
C LYS A 139 -5.20 -0.30 13.54
N VAL A 140 -4.22 -1.21 13.62
CA VAL A 140 -2.81 -0.95 13.31
C VAL A 140 -2.31 -2.00 12.33
N LEU A 141 -1.82 -1.57 11.18
CA LEU A 141 -1.17 -2.41 10.17
C LEU A 141 0.28 -1.99 10.00
N TRP A 142 1.10 -2.95 9.57
CA TRP A 142 2.51 -2.74 9.26
C TRP A 142 2.76 -3.20 7.82
N ASP A 143 3.18 -2.26 6.98
CA ASP A 143 3.74 -2.55 5.67
C ASP A 143 5.26 -2.60 5.80
N GLY A 144 5.82 -3.81 5.85
CA GLY A 144 7.27 -4.00 6.03
C GLY A 144 8.10 -3.56 4.84
N SER A 145 7.54 -3.64 3.63
CA SER A 145 8.22 -3.32 2.39
C SER A 145 8.31 -1.81 2.15
N LEU A 146 7.37 -1.00 2.65
CA LEU A 146 7.49 0.46 2.65
C LEU A 146 7.84 1.06 4.01
N SER A 147 8.16 0.21 4.99
CA SER A 147 8.40 0.59 6.39
C SER A 147 7.31 1.52 6.95
N THR A 148 6.03 1.20 6.70
CA THR A 148 4.92 2.09 7.04
C THR A 148 4.02 1.49 8.13
N VAL A 149 3.77 2.26 9.20
CA VAL A 149 2.71 1.96 10.17
C VAL A 149 1.45 2.70 9.74
N LEU A 150 0.37 1.97 9.46
CA LEU A 150 -0.95 2.54 9.18
C LEU A 150 -1.82 2.40 10.43
N ILE A 151 -2.40 3.50 10.89
CA ILE A 151 -3.29 3.54 12.05
C ILE A 151 -4.63 4.15 11.63
N ARG A 152 -5.71 3.45 11.95
CA ARG A 152 -7.07 3.84 11.58
C ARG A 152 -8.02 3.52 12.72
N SER A 153 -9.10 4.29 12.90
CA SER A 153 -10.19 3.84 13.77
C SER A 153 -10.81 2.54 13.23
N GLN A 154 -11.27 1.63 14.09
CA GLN A 154 -11.90 0.39 13.64
C GLN A 154 -13.13 0.67 12.77
N ASN A 155 -14.01 1.57 13.22
CA ASN A 155 -15.19 1.99 12.45
C ASN A 155 -14.82 2.59 11.08
N GLY A 156 -13.85 3.52 11.06
CA GLY A 156 -13.44 4.15 9.81
C GLY A 156 -12.78 3.18 8.82
N PHE A 157 -12.10 2.14 9.31
CA PHE A 157 -11.60 1.03 8.48
C PHE A 157 -12.75 0.20 7.90
N ASP A 158 -13.72 -0.20 8.74
CA ASP A 158 -14.83 -1.07 8.35
C ASP A 158 -15.80 -0.36 7.37
N GLU A 159 -16.04 0.93 7.58
CA GLU A 159 -16.84 1.77 6.67
C GLU A 159 -16.16 1.91 5.30
N THR A 160 -14.86 2.26 5.26
CA THR A 160 -14.08 2.32 4.01
C THR A 160 -14.12 0.98 3.28
N LYS A 161 -13.89 -0.13 4.00
CA LYS A 161 -13.95 -1.48 3.42
C LYS A 161 -15.32 -1.80 2.83
N THR A 162 -16.39 -1.40 3.53
CA THR A 162 -17.77 -1.59 3.06
C THR A 162 -18.02 -0.82 1.77
N ILE A 163 -17.60 0.44 1.68
CA ILE A 163 -17.75 1.27 0.48
C ILE A 163 -16.98 0.66 -0.70
N LEU A 164 -15.71 0.28 -0.50
CA LEU A 164 -14.90 -0.34 -1.54
C LEU A 164 -15.50 -1.66 -2.03
N THR A 165 -16.07 -2.46 -1.12
CA THR A 165 -16.75 -3.72 -1.47
C THR A 165 -18.01 -3.44 -2.30
N LYS A 166 -18.82 -2.45 -1.91
CA LYS A 166 -19.99 -2.03 -2.70
C LYS A 166 -19.58 -1.52 -4.08
N ALA A 167 -18.48 -0.78 -4.18
CA ALA A 167 -17.97 -0.28 -5.45
C ALA A 167 -17.54 -1.44 -6.38
N LYS A 168 -16.81 -2.41 -5.84
CA LYS A 168 -16.45 -3.64 -6.55
C LYS A 168 -17.70 -4.40 -7.03
N ASP A 169 -18.67 -4.60 -6.14
CA ASP A 169 -19.91 -5.31 -6.45
C ASP A 169 -20.76 -4.56 -7.50
N ALA A 170 -20.73 -3.23 -7.50
CA ALA A 170 -21.42 -2.41 -8.49
C ALA A 170 -20.79 -2.56 -9.87
N LEU A 171 -19.45 -2.53 -9.96
CA LEU A 171 -18.72 -2.70 -11.22
C LEU A 171 -18.88 -4.11 -11.81
N ILE A 172 -18.86 -5.16 -10.99
CA ILE A 172 -19.06 -6.56 -11.45
C ILE A 172 -20.46 -6.76 -12.06
N LYS A 173 -21.45 -5.96 -11.67
CA LYS A 173 -22.83 -6.04 -12.19
C LYS A 173 -23.03 -5.30 -13.51
N LEU A 174 -22.02 -4.56 -13.99
CA LEU A 174 -22.12 -3.83 -15.25
C LEU A 174 -21.97 -4.81 -16.41
N ASN A 175 -22.88 -4.70 -17.38
CA ASN A 175 -22.71 -5.35 -18.67
C ASN A 175 -21.69 -4.59 -19.51
N ARG A 176 -21.75 -3.26 -19.49
CA ARG A 176 -20.95 -2.39 -20.36
C ARG A 176 -20.49 -1.13 -19.66
N PHE A 177 -19.29 -0.67 -19.97
CA PHE A 177 -18.75 0.61 -19.48
C PHE A 177 -17.52 1.03 -20.27
N LYS A 178 -17.14 2.30 -20.14
CA LYS A 178 -15.90 2.86 -20.70
C LYS A 178 -14.97 3.33 -19.61
N VAL A 179 -13.68 3.28 -19.89
CA VAL A 179 -12.61 3.81 -19.04
C VAL A 179 -11.70 4.67 -19.91
N ALA A 180 -11.40 5.89 -19.48
CA ALA A 180 -10.40 6.73 -20.11
C ALA A 180 -9.40 7.22 -19.06
N GLY A 181 -8.11 7.22 -19.36
CA GLY A 181 -7.10 7.56 -18.37
C GLY A 181 -5.86 8.23 -18.94
N ASN A 182 -5.11 8.88 -18.05
CA ASN A 182 -3.81 9.45 -18.34
C ASN A 182 -2.81 9.00 -17.28
N VAL A 183 -1.61 8.59 -17.71
CA VAL A 183 -0.47 8.35 -16.83
C VAL A 183 0.65 9.30 -17.25
N LYS A 184 0.98 10.24 -16.38
CA LYS A 184 2.13 11.12 -16.53
C LYS A 184 3.30 10.57 -15.73
N ILE A 185 4.43 10.37 -16.39
CA ILE A 185 5.67 9.88 -15.79
C ILE A 185 6.73 10.96 -15.95
N GLU A 186 7.36 11.36 -14.87
CA GLU A 186 8.49 12.28 -14.88
C GLU A 186 9.62 11.63 -14.09
N MET A 187 10.81 11.51 -14.66
CA MET A 187 11.97 11.02 -13.93
C MET A 187 13.23 11.73 -14.39
N GLY A 188 14.21 11.88 -13.51
CA GLY A 188 15.50 12.48 -13.85
C GLY A 188 16.04 13.37 -12.76
N ASN A 189 17.09 14.11 -13.07
CA ASN A 189 17.79 14.98 -12.13
C ASN A 189 18.22 16.27 -12.84
N SER A 190 19.15 17.02 -12.25
CA SER A 190 19.68 18.25 -12.85
C SER A 190 20.39 18.05 -14.20
N SER A 191 20.80 16.82 -14.54
CA SER A 191 21.58 16.50 -15.73
C SER A 191 20.75 15.93 -16.88
N PHE A 192 19.62 15.30 -16.58
CA PHE A 192 18.70 14.78 -17.61
C PHE A 192 17.28 14.70 -17.08
N SER A 193 16.30 14.73 -17.98
CA SER A 193 14.88 14.53 -17.66
C SER A 193 14.26 13.64 -18.73
N ILE A 194 13.52 12.64 -18.26
CA ILE A 194 12.70 11.73 -19.05
C ILE A 194 11.25 12.01 -18.65
N ASN A 195 10.46 12.45 -19.61
CA ASN A 195 9.03 12.65 -19.43
C ASN A 195 8.28 11.71 -20.36
N GLY A 196 7.24 11.10 -19.82
CA GLY A 196 6.35 10.18 -20.51
C GLY A 196 4.89 10.55 -20.25
N ASN A 197 4.05 10.30 -21.23
CA ASN A 197 2.61 10.41 -21.09
C ASN A 197 1.95 9.25 -21.82
N ILE A 198 1.15 8.47 -21.10
CA ILE A 198 0.34 7.38 -21.62
C ILE A 198 -1.12 7.80 -21.53
N ASN A 199 -1.85 7.75 -22.64
CA ASN A 199 -3.31 7.93 -22.65
C ASN A 199 -3.93 6.58 -22.94
N LEU A 200 -4.92 6.21 -22.15
CA LEU A 200 -5.68 4.97 -22.28
C LEU A 200 -7.14 5.31 -22.57
N ALA A 201 -7.76 4.57 -23.46
CA ALA A 201 -9.21 4.51 -23.61
C ALA A 201 -9.62 3.07 -23.84
N SER A 202 -10.61 2.58 -23.09
CA SER A 202 -11.11 1.22 -23.20
C SER A 202 -12.64 1.21 -23.19
N GLU A 203 -13.20 0.38 -24.04
CA GLU A 203 -14.62 0.04 -24.06
C GLU A 203 -14.76 -1.44 -23.69
N ILE A 204 -15.63 -1.72 -22.72
CA ILE A 204 -15.79 -3.06 -22.16
C ILE A 204 -17.24 -3.50 -22.32
N ASP A 205 -17.45 -4.68 -22.89
CA ASP A 205 -18.71 -5.43 -22.90
C ASP A 205 -18.50 -6.79 -22.22
N GLN A 206 -18.78 -6.84 -20.91
CA GLN A 206 -18.65 -8.04 -20.10
C GLN A 206 -19.63 -9.13 -20.54
N GLN A 207 -20.84 -8.74 -20.98
CA GLN A 207 -21.89 -9.68 -21.36
C GLN A 207 -21.49 -10.48 -22.60
N ASN A 208 -20.99 -9.78 -23.61
CA ASN A 208 -20.54 -10.39 -24.87
C ASN A 208 -19.04 -10.75 -24.85
N ARG A 209 -18.36 -10.48 -23.74
CA ARG A 209 -16.93 -10.73 -23.52
C ARG A 209 -16.06 -10.05 -24.57
N LYS A 210 -16.40 -8.82 -24.94
CA LYS A 210 -15.66 -8.03 -25.91
C LYS A 210 -14.96 -6.86 -25.21
N LEU A 211 -13.80 -6.50 -25.74
CA LEU A 211 -13.03 -5.35 -25.27
C LEU A 211 -12.39 -4.66 -26.48
N HIS A 212 -12.44 -3.34 -26.47
CA HIS A 212 -11.61 -2.50 -27.34
C HIS A 212 -10.76 -1.62 -26.45
N SER A 213 -9.46 -1.53 -26.75
CA SER A 213 -8.58 -0.60 -26.04
C SER A 213 -7.66 0.12 -27.00
N LEU A 214 -7.38 1.38 -26.66
CA LEU A 214 -6.44 2.25 -27.34
C LEU A 214 -5.49 2.84 -26.30
N THR A 215 -4.20 2.61 -26.51
CA THR A 215 -3.13 3.14 -25.69
C THR A 215 -2.21 4.00 -26.54
N LYS A 216 -2.09 5.27 -26.20
CA LYS A 216 -1.15 6.21 -26.83
C LYS A 216 -0.05 6.60 -25.85
N THR A 217 1.15 6.09 -26.10
CA THR A 217 2.34 6.34 -25.30
C THR A 217 3.25 7.34 -26.00
N ASN A 218 3.58 8.43 -25.31
CA ASN A 218 4.61 9.36 -25.73
C ASN A 218 5.75 9.30 -24.71
N MET A 219 6.95 8.93 -25.15
CA MET A 219 8.11 8.81 -24.27
C MET A 219 9.37 9.26 -25.01
N VAL A 220 10.07 10.26 -24.48
CA VAL A 220 11.35 10.76 -25.03
C VAL A 220 11.30 11.03 -26.55
N GLY A 221 10.24 11.72 -27.00
CA GLY A 221 10.07 12.10 -28.41
C GLY A 221 9.61 10.97 -29.35
N MET A 222 9.38 9.76 -28.83
CA MET A 222 8.75 8.65 -29.55
C MET A 222 7.26 8.59 -29.19
N THR A 223 6.42 8.37 -30.19
CA THR A 223 4.98 8.09 -30.02
C THR A 223 4.69 6.69 -30.52
N VAL A 224 4.08 5.88 -29.66
CA VAL A 224 3.59 4.54 -29.98
C VAL A 224 2.09 4.53 -29.71
N ASN A 225 1.30 4.04 -30.67
CA ASN A 225 -0.13 3.81 -30.49
C ASN A 225 -0.36 2.31 -30.60
N ILE A 226 -1.00 1.73 -29.60
CA ILE A 226 -1.39 0.33 -29.58
C ILE A 226 -2.91 0.30 -29.47
N GLU A 227 -3.55 -0.44 -30.36
CA GLU A 227 -4.97 -0.67 -30.39
C GLU A 227 -5.23 -2.16 -30.36
N ASN A 228 -6.15 -2.60 -29.50
CA ASN A 228 -6.51 -4.00 -29.35
C ASN A 228 -8.01 -4.20 -29.48
N TYR A 229 -8.40 -5.29 -30.12
CA TYR A 229 -9.78 -5.80 -30.11
C TYR A 229 -9.82 -7.24 -29.62
N TYR A 230 -10.75 -7.51 -28.72
CA TYR A 230 -11.02 -8.84 -28.19
C TYR A 230 -12.41 -9.25 -28.68
N ASP A 231 -12.47 -10.30 -29.51
CA ASP A 231 -13.74 -10.83 -30.04
C ASP A 231 -13.64 -12.33 -30.31
N ASN A 232 -14.60 -13.11 -29.79
CA ASN A 232 -14.74 -14.55 -30.07
C ASN A 232 -13.47 -15.41 -29.86
N ASN A 233 -12.72 -15.17 -28.77
CA ASN A 233 -11.44 -15.81 -28.46
C ASN A 233 -10.27 -15.45 -29.41
N ILE A 234 -10.43 -14.38 -30.20
CA ILE A 234 -9.38 -13.82 -31.03
C ILE A 234 -9.02 -12.45 -30.46
N ILE A 235 -7.71 -12.21 -30.35
CA ILE A 235 -7.14 -10.91 -29.97
C ILE A 235 -6.53 -10.32 -31.23
N TYR A 236 -6.97 -9.14 -31.64
CA TYR A 236 -6.37 -8.36 -32.71
C TYR A 236 -5.55 -7.24 -32.08
N SER A 237 -4.32 -7.03 -32.52
CA SER A 237 -3.45 -5.94 -32.05
C SER A 237 -2.67 -5.32 -33.20
N ASN A 238 -2.50 -3.99 -33.20
CA ASN A 238 -1.67 -3.30 -34.19
C ASN A 238 -0.27 -2.93 -33.70
N GLY A 239 0.15 -3.50 -32.57
CA GLY A 239 1.56 -3.45 -32.21
C GLY A 239 1.92 -4.07 -30.86
N GLY A 240 3.10 -4.67 -30.82
CA GLY A 240 3.81 -5.03 -29.59
C GLY A 240 4.69 -3.87 -29.11
N PHE A 241 5.16 -3.91 -27.86
CA PHE A 241 6.01 -2.86 -27.25
C PHE A 241 7.33 -2.57 -28.02
N MET A 242 7.63 -3.29 -29.10
CA MET A 242 8.78 -3.09 -29.98
C MET A 242 8.45 -3.25 -31.48
N SER A 243 7.18 -3.39 -31.89
CA SER A 243 6.84 -3.41 -33.31
C SER A 243 6.73 -1.96 -33.81
N PHE A 244 7.57 -1.62 -34.77
CA PHE A 244 7.55 -0.30 -35.42
C PHE A 244 6.65 -0.30 -36.65
N ASP A 245 6.21 -1.47 -37.10
CA ASP A 245 5.16 -1.63 -38.08
C ASP A 245 3.81 -1.66 -37.36
N SER A 246 2.92 -0.76 -37.76
CA SER A 246 1.53 -0.73 -37.31
C SER A 246 0.70 -1.80 -38.03
N SER A 247 1.30 -2.96 -38.31
CA SER A 247 0.64 -4.07 -38.96
C SER A 247 -0.29 -4.75 -37.95
N TRP A 248 -1.47 -5.14 -38.39
CA TRP A 248 -2.38 -5.88 -37.54
C TRP A 248 -1.92 -7.32 -37.44
N GLU A 249 -1.92 -7.82 -36.22
CA GLU A 249 -1.74 -9.22 -35.88
C GLU A 249 -3.01 -9.75 -35.23
N LYS A 250 -3.25 -11.04 -35.37
CA LYS A 250 -4.30 -11.75 -34.63
C LYS A 250 -3.74 -12.99 -33.96
N LYS A 251 -4.26 -13.25 -32.77
CA LYS A 251 -3.92 -14.42 -31.97
C LYS A 251 -5.21 -15.13 -31.57
N SER A 252 -5.38 -16.37 -32.04
CA SER A 252 -6.42 -17.25 -31.51
C SER A 252 -5.96 -17.89 -30.21
N VAL A 253 -6.71 -17.67 -29.12
CA VAL A 253 -6.37 -18.16 -27.79
C VAL A 253 -7.41 -19.17 -27.29
N SER A 254 -7.03 -20.00 -26.32
CA SER A 254 -8.00 -20.86 -25.63
C SER A 254 -9.05 -20.01 -24.90
N LYS A 255 -10.24 -20.55 -24.65
CA LYS A 255 -11.27 -19.84 -23.87
C LYS A 255 -10.78 -19.42 -22.48
N GLU A 256 -9.96 -20.24 -21.84
CA GLU A 256 -9.41 -19.95 -20.51
C GLU A 256 -8.39 -18.80 -20.57
N GLU A 257 -7.49 -18.83 -21.56
CA GLU A 257 -6.53 -17.76 -21.80
C GLU A 257 -7.22 -16.46 -22.21
N TYR A 258 -8.22 -16.53 -23.10
CA TYR A 258 -9.03 -15.37 -23.48
C TYR A 258 -9.70 -14.71 -22.28
N LEU A 259 -10.31 -15.52 -21.40
CA LEU A 259 -10.94 -15.00 -20.20
C LEU A 259 -9.91 -14.39 -19.25
N LYS A 260 -8.71 -14.98 -19.16
CA LYS A 260 -7.63 -14.41 -18.34
C LYS A 260 -7.15 -13.06 -18.88
N GLU A 261 -6.93 -12.94 -20.19
CA GLU A 261 -6.50 -11.69 -20.83
C GLU A 261 -7.60 -10.62 -20.76
N LEU A 262 -8.85 -11.02 -20.98
CA LEU A 262 -10.02 -10.16 -20.82
C LEU A 262 -10.20 -9.73 -19.36
N ASP A 263 -10.05 -10.65 -18.40
CA ASP A 263 -10.11 -10.36 -16.97
C ASP A 263 -8.92 -9.50 -16.52
N ALA A 264 -7.72 -9.64 -17.09
CA ALA A 264 -6.63 -8.71 -16.85
C ALA A 264 -7.01 -7.31 -17.36
N GLY A 265 -7.53 -7.21 -18.58
CA GLY A 265 -8.02 -5.96 -19.17
C GLY A 265 -9.24 -5.34 -18.45
N ILE A 266 -9.98 -6.10 -17.64
CA ILE A 266 -11.21 -5.66 -16.93
C ILE A 266 -10.97 -5.48 -15.41
N ASN A 267 -10.35 -6.46 -14.75
CA ASN A 267 -10.14 -6.51 -13.31
C ASN A 267 -8.87 -5.78 -12.86
N ASP A 268 -7.80 -5.69 -13.66
CA ASP A 268 -6.63 -4.87 -13.28
C ASP A 268 -6.96 -3.37 -13.25
N ASN A 269 -8.08 -2.97 -13.88
CA ASN A 269 -8.58 -1.61 -13.78
C ASN A 269 -9.16 -1.29 -12.39
N PHE A 270 -9.61 -2.29 -11.64
CA PHE A 270 -10.12 -2.06 -10.29
C PHE A 270 -9.05 -2.39 -9.24
N ILE A 271 -8.73 -1.38 -8.43
CA ILE A 271 -7.78 -1.50 -7.33
C ILE A 271 -8.19 -2.66 -6.41
N SER A 272 -7.27 -3.61 -6.20
CA SER A 272 -7.50 -4.72 -5.27
C SER A 272 -7.76 -4.19 -3.85
N ILE A 273 -8.84 -4.65 -3.22
CA ILE A 273 -9.21 -4.19 -1.88
C ILE A 273 -8.27 -4.84 -0.86
N SER A 274 -7.23 -4.13 -0.47
CA SER A 274 -6.28 -4.55 0.56
C SER A 274 -6.60 -3.93 1.93
N GLU A 275 -6.07 -4.53 3.00
CA GLU A 275 -6.20 -3.91 4.34
C GLU A 275 -5.47 -2.56 4.40
N SER A 276 -4.31 -2.43 3.76
CA SER A 276 -3.56 -1.17 3.70
C SER A 276 -4.35 -0.07 3.00
N LEU A 277 -5.05 -0.40 1.91
CA LEU A 277 -5.95 0.53 1.23
C LEU A 277 -7.09 0.98 2.14
N CYS A 278 -7.75 0.05 2.84
CA CYS A 278 -8.84 0.37 3.76
C CYS A 278 -8.37 1.23 4.96
N ALA A 279 -7.14 1.03 5.43
CA ALA A 279 -6.56 1.81 6.51
C ALA A 279 -6.05 3.20 6.07
N GLY A 280 -5.58 3.31 4.82
CA GLY A 280 -5.04 4.54 4.26
C GLY A 280 -6.11 5.50 3.70
N LEU A 281 -7.28 5.01 3.28
CA LEU A 281 -8.35 5.86 2.75
C LEU A 281 -9.29 6.37 3.85
N VAL A 282 -9.66 7.66 3.72
CA VAL A 282 -10.68 8.31 4.55
C VAL A 282 -11.85 8.77 3.70
N ILE A 283 -13.05 8.60 4.25
CA ILE A 283 -14.29 9.07 3.66
C ILE A 283 -14.39 10.59 3.83
N LYS A 284 -14.61 11.28 2.71
CA LYS A 284 -14.88 12.71 2.63
C LYS A 284 -16.13 12.94 1.78
N ASP A 285 -16.78 14.07 2.00
CA ASP A 285 -17.78 14.55 1.04
C ASP A 285 -17.07 14.94 -0.27
N GLY A 286 -17.66 14.53 -1.40
CA GLY A 286 -17.20 14.93 -2.72
C GLY A 286 -17.57 16.38 -3.05
N TYR A 287 -17.29 16.78 -4.28
CA TYR A 287 -17.54 18.15 -4.75
C TYR A 287 -19.02 18.55 -4.77
N ASN A 288 -19.92 17.56 -4.83
CA ASN A 288 -21.36 17.76 -4.84
C ASN A 288 -22.08 16.74 -3.95
N GLU A 289 -23.38 16.97 -3.71
CA GLU A 289 -24.19 16.17 -2.77
C GLU A 289 -24.26 14.69 -3.13
N ASN A 290 -24.11 14.32 -4.41
CA ASN A 290 -24.20 12.95 -4.91
C ASN A 290 -22.84 12.23 -4.97
N GLU A 291 -21.74 12.88 -4.61
CA GLU A 291 -20.39 12.33 -4.76
C GLU A 291 -19.75 11.94 -3.43
N LEU A 292 -19.28 10.71 -3.35
CA LEU A 292 -18.50 10.17 -2.26
C LEU A 292 -17.02 10.18 -2.64
N LEU A 293 -16.18 10.73 -1.79
CA LEU A 293 -14.72 10.72 -1.99
C LEU A 293 -14.07 9.82 -0.94
N LEU A 294 -13.28 8.86 -1.38
CA LEU A 294 -12.29 8.19 -0.53
C LEU A 294 -10.92 8.76 -0.87
N GLU A 295 -10.22 9.32 0.11
CA GLU A 295 -8.91 9.94 -0.12
C GLU A 295 -7.95 9.64 1.02
N GLY A 296 -6.68 9.41 0.69
CA GLY A 296 -5.62 9.41 1.67
C GLY A 296 -4.26 8.93 1.16
N ASP A 297 -3.29 9.02 2.07
CA ASP A 297 -1.95 8.50 1.92
C ASP A 297 -1.94 7.00 2.19
N ILE A 298 -1.68 6.18 1.17
CA ILE A 298 -1.86 4.72 1.26
C ILE A 298 -0.58 4.00 1.61
N TYR A 299 0.54 4.40 0.99
CA TYR A 299 1.85 3.74 1.13
C TYR A 299 1.70 2.20 1.25
N SER A 300 1.03 1.59 0.27
CA SER A 300 0.85 0.14 0.18
C SER A 300 1.85 -0.43 -0.81
N ASN A 301 2.70 -1.34 -0.34
CA ASN A 301 3.64 -2.05 -1.20
C ASN A 301 2.93 -2.90 -2.25
N ASP A 302 1.83 -3.56 -1.90
CA ASP A 302 1.11 -4.42 -2.84
C ASP A 302 0.59 -3.62 -4.05
N LEU A 303 0.03 -2.43 -3.80
CA LEU A 303 -0.40 -1.53 -4.86
C LEU A 303 0.78 -0.96 -5.66
N PHE A 304 1.87 -0.63 -4.98
CA PHE A 304 3.09 -0.16 -5.64
C PHE A 304 3.67 -1.23 -6.58
N LYS A 305 3.84 -2.47 -6.10
CA LYS A 305 4.34 -3.59 -6.89
C LYS A 305 3.42 -3.91 -8.04
N SER A 306 2.11 -4.04 -7.79
CA SER A 306 1.13 -4.31 -8.84
C SER A 306 1.21 -3.26 -9.96
N PHE A 307 1.31 -1.98 -9.60
CA PHE A 307 1.45 -0.90 -10.55
C PHE A 307 2.77 -0.95 -11.35
N MET A 308 3.90 -1.22 -10.68
CA MET A 308 5.20 -1.30 -11.32
C MET A 308 5.25 -2.49 -12.29
N GLU A 309 4.76 -3.65 -11.87
CA GLU A 309 4.67 -4.87 -12.67
C GLU A 309 3.75 -4.68 -13.89
N SER A 310 2.55 -4.11 -13.72
CA SER A 310 1.58 -3.91 -14.81
C SER A 310 2.10 -2.97 -15.90
N ASN A 311 3.01 -2.07 -15.56
CA ASN A 311 3.59 -1.10 -16.49
C ASN A 311 5.00 -1.50 -16.95
N SER A 312 5.46 -2.72 -16.64
CA SER A 312 6.83 -3.18 -16.94
C SER A 312 7.92 -2.23 -16.42
N LEU A 313 7.61 -1.46 -15.39
CA LEU A 313 8.55 -0.61 -14.69
C LEU A 313 9.21 -1.51 -13.63
N GLY A 314 10.51 -1.77 -13.76
CA GLY A 314 11.21 -2.65 -12.82
C GLY A 314 11.00 -2.22 -11.36
N SER A 315 10.64 -3.15 -10.49
CA SER A 315 10.43 -2.89 -9.07
C SER A 315 11.74 -3.12 -8.29
N ASN A 316 12.41 -2.05 -7.86
CA ASN A 316 13.43 -2.19 -6.82
C ASN A 316 12.74 -2.17 -5.45
N GLU A 317 13.00 -3.18 -4.62
CA GLU A 317 12.31 -3.44 -3.34
C GLU A 317 12.67 -2.48 -2.19
N ASP A 318 13.38 -1.38 -2.46
CA ASP A 318 13.86 -0.50 -1.40
C ASP A 318 12.76 0.45 -0.90
N SER A 319 12.27 0.19 0.32
CA SER A 319 11.29 0.98 1.08
C SER A 319 11.57 2.49 1.14
N ASP A 320 12.84 2.87 0.99
CA ASP A 320 13.38 4.22 1.11
C ASP A 320 13.01 5.12 -0.06
N MET A 321 12.54 4.50 -1.14
CA MET A 321 12.38 5.14 -2.42
C MET A 321 11.08 5.92 -2.48
N VAL A 322 9.97 5.39 -1.95
CA VAL A 322 8.64 6.04 -2.05
C VAL A 322 8.50 7.16 -1.01
N SER A 323 8.51 8.42 -1.46
CA SER A 323 8.34 9.61 -0.61
C SER A 323 6.91 10.11 -0.54
N LYS A 324 6.07 9.78 -1.53
CA LYS A 324 4.65 10.11 -1.56
C LYS A 324 3.86 9.00 -2.24
N PHE A 325 2.74 8.61 -1.65
CA PHE A 325 1.77 7.73 -2.30
C PHE A 325 0.37 8.10 -1.81
N ASN A 326 -0.31 8.93 -2.59
CA ASN A 326 -1.66 9.41 -2.34
C ASN A 326 -2.65 8.86 -3.37
N MET A 327 -3.88 8.63 -2.94
CA MET A 327 -4.96 8.15 -3.79
C MET A 327 -6.27 8.85 -3.44
N SER A 328 -7.06 9.11 -4.48
CA SER A 328 -8.44 9.59 -4.43
C SER A 328 -9.31 8.69 -5.29
N ILE A 329 -10.45 8.24 -4.75
CA ILE A 329 -11.47 7.47 -5.46
C ILE A 329 -12.79 8.20 -5.30
N TYR A 330 -13.35 8.63 -6.42
CA TYR A 330 -14.64 9.31 -6.51
C TYR A 330 -15.70 8.30 -6.89
N LEU A 331 -16.83 8.30 -6.18
CA LEU A 331 -17.94 7.39 -6.42
C LEU A 331 -19.27 8.14 -6.39
N ASP A 332 -20.25 7.65 -7.14
CA ASP A 332 -21.64 8.06 -6.96
C ASP A 332 -22.19 7.48 -5.64
N LYS A 333 -22.73 8.33 -4.75
CA LYS A 333 -23.21 7.96 -3.41
C LYS A 333 -24.35 6.93 -3.42
N ASN A 334 -25.15 6.91 -4.49
CA ASN A 334 -26.35 6.09 -4.55
C ASN A 334 -26.07 4.70 -5.12
N THR A 335 -25.25 4.65 -6.17
CA THR A 335 -24.93 3.43 -6.92
C THR A 335 -23.61 2.80 -6.51
N PHE A 336 -22.74 3.56 -5.83
CA PHE A 336 -21.35 3.20 -5.54
C PHE A 336 -20.48 2.95 -6.78
N LEU A 337 -20.95 3.33 -7.97
CA LEU A 337 -20.13 3.27 -9.17
C LEU A 337 -19.00 4.29 -9.06
N VAL A 338 -17.77 3.83 -9.31
CA VAL A 338 -16.59 4.71 -9.36
C VAL A 338 -16.77 5.69 -10.52
N THR A 339 -16.47 6.96 -10.36
CA THR A 339 -16.52 7.92 -11.48
C THR A 339 -15.11 8.30 -11.90
N GLN A 340 -14.20 8.39 -10.93
CA GLN A 340 -12.82 8.77 -11.16
C GLN A 340 -11.91 8.13 -10.12
N ILE A 341 -10.69 7.80 -10.54
CA ILE A 341 -9.57 7.44 -9.67
C ILE A 341 -8.43 8.41 -10.00
N HIS A 342 -7.82 8.96 -8.98
CA HIS A 342 -6.58 9.73 -9.08
C HIS A 342 -5.54 9.12 -8.14
N MET A 343 -4.35 8.85 -8.65
CA MET A 343 -3.23 8.35 -7.87
C MET A 343 -2.01 9.20 -8.17
N LYS A 344 -1.32 9.62 -7.11
CA LYS A 344 -0.04 10.32 -7.23
C LYS A 344 1.02 9.65 -6.39
N MET A 345 2.12 9.33 -7.03
CA MET A 345 3.28 8.71 -6.42
C MET A 345 4.54 9.52 -6.72
N GLU A 346 5.36 9.70 -5.69
CA GLU A 346 6.71 10.25 -5.82
C GLU A 346 7.67 9.26 -5.16
N ALA A 347 8.74 8.93 -5.88
CA ALA A 347 9.76 8.04 -5.40
C ALA A 347 11.16 8.45 -5.89
N ILE A 348 12.20 7.86 -5.32
CA ILE A 348 13.54 7.83 -5.92
C ILE A 348 13.65 6.50 -6.64
N THR A 349 14.08 6.44 -7.89
CA THR A 349 14.34 5.19 -8.62
C THR A 349 15.81 5.11 -9.03
N GLU A 350 16.26 3.95 -9.47
CA GLU A 350 17.61 3.75 -9.99
C GLU A 350 17.60 3.64 -11.51
N LEU A 351 18.32 4.54 -12.18
CA LEU A 351 18.60 4.44 -13.60
C LEU A 351 20.09 4.11 -13.78
N GLY A 352 20.39 2.84 -14.07
CA GLY A 352 21.76 2.33 -14.05
C GLY A 352 22.35 2.32 -12.65
N LYS A 353 23.34 3.19 -12.38
CA LYS A 353 23.94 3.36 -11.03
C LYS A 353 23.54 4.67 -10.35
N THR A 354 22.62 5.43 -10.96
CA THR A 354 22.24 6.76 -10.49
C THR A 354 20.86 6.74 -9.89
N LYS A 355 20.74 7.20 -8.64
CA LYS A 355 19.46 7.47 -8.00
C LYS A 355 18.86 8.76 -8.55
N VAL A 356 17.63 8.72 -9.03
CA VAL A 356 16.92 9.86 -9.58
C VAL A 356 15.50 9.93 -9.04
N PRO A 357 14.97 11.12 -8.71
CA PRO A 357 13.55 11.25 -8.40
C PRO A 357 12.70 10.87 -9.62
N ALA A 358 11.55 10.27 -9.32
CA ALA A 358 10.50 9.91 -10.24
C ALA A 358 9.14 10.32 -9.64
N SER A 359 8.26 10.84 -10.48
CA SER A 359 6.88 11.17 -10.16
C SER A 359 5.98 10.48 -11.16
N ILE A 360 4.90 9.88 -10.67
CA ILE A 360 3.87 9.23 -11.46
C ILE A 360 2.52 9.79 -11.02
N ASP A 361 1.76 10.29 -11.99
CA ASP A 361 0.43 10.87 -11.79
C ASP A 361 -0.54 10.15 -12.72
N ILE A 362 -1.54 9.47 -12.15
CA ILE A 362 -2.46 8.58 -12.86
C ILE A 362 -3.88 9.08 -12.63
N THR A 363 -4.60 9.35 -13.70
CA THR A 363 -6.04 9.58 -13.68
C THR A 363 -6.75 8.50 -14.49
N ALA A 364 -7.89 8.04 -13.99
CA ALA A 364 -8.81 7.18 -14.72
C ALA A 364 -10.24 7.65 -14.46
N GLU A 365 -11.02 7.80 -15.52
CA GLU A 365 -12.42 8.21 -15.51
C GLU A 365 -13.27 7.09 -16.08
N TYR A 366 -14.39 6.83 -15.42
CA TYR A 366 -15.31 5.76 -15.78
C TYR A 366 -16.64 6.34 -16.21
N SER A 367 -17.18 5.83 -17.32
CA SER A 367 -18.38 6.40 -17.93
C SER A 367 -19.20 5.37 -18.70
N ASP A 368 -20.32 5.84 -19.25
CA ASP A 368 -21.21 5.07 -20.14
C ASP A 368 -21.69 3.72 -19.56
N TYR A 369 -21.92 3.71 -18.25
CA TYR A 369 -22.45 2.57 -17.51
C TYR A 369 -23.75 2.01 -18.07
N ASN A 370 -23.68 0.77 -18.55
CA ASN A 370 -24.77 0.02 -19.19
C ASN A 370 -25.47 0.78 -20.32
N LYS A 371 -24.78 1.76 -20.95
CA LYS A 371 -25.30 2.39 -22.15
C LYS A 371 -25.18 1.44 -23.33
N ASP A 372 -25.99 1.70 -24.34
CA ASP A 372 -25.97 0.90 -25.56
C ASP A 372 -24.82 1.37 -26.46
N PHE A 373 -23.76 0.59 -26.49
CA PHE A 373 -22.67 0.68 -27.45
C PHE A 373 -22.25 -0.75 -27.82
N GLU A 374 -21.66 -0.89 -29.01
CA GLU A 374 -21.23 -2.18 -29.52
C GLU A 374 -19.75 -2.12 -29.87
N ILE A 375 -19.03 -3.17 -29.47
CA ILE A 375 -17.63 -3.36 -29.82
C ILE A 375 -17.59 -4.29 -31.03
N ASN A 376 -17.13 -3.75 -32.16
CA ASN A 376 -16.98 -4.49 -33.41
C ASN A 376 -15.55 -4.35 -33.91
N VAL A 377 -14.93 -5.48 -34.24
CA VAL A 377 -13.63 -5.46 -34.93
C VAL A 377 -13.88 -4.95 -36.36
N PRO A 378 -13.21 -3.87 -36.79
CA PRO A 378 -13.36 -3.36 -38.16
C PRO A 378 -13.00 -4.43 -39.21
N GLU A 379 -13.70 -4.44 -40.35
CA GLU A 379 -13.46 -5.47 -41.38
C GLU A 379 -12.05 -5.37 -42.00
N ASP A 380 -11.52 -4.16 -42.18
CA ASP A 380 -10.15 -3.93 -42.63
C ASP A 380 -9.11 -4.49 -41.65
N VAL A 381 -9.39 -4.46 -40.35
CA VAL A 381 -8.55 -5.12 -39.33
C VAL A 381 -8.60 -6.64 -39.51
N LYS A 382 -9.78 -7.23 -39.66
CA LYS A 382 -9.93 -8.69 -39.84
C LYS A 382 -9.22 -9.19 -41.09
N GLU A 383 -9.30 -8.44 -42.18
CA GLU A 383 -8.70 -8.78 -43.47
C GLU A 383 -7.17 -8.59 -43.48
N SER A 384 -6.67 -7.55 -42.81
CA SER A 384 -5.23 -7.24 -42.79
C SER A 384 -4.45 -7.98 -41.70
N ALA A 385 -5.12 -8.51 -40.67
CA ALA A 385 -4.47 -9.16 -39.55
C ALA A 385 -3.78 -10.48 -39.92
N VAL A 386 -2.47 -10.53 -39.71
CA VAL A 386 -1.62 -11.72 -39.89
C VAL A 386 -1.62 -12.55 -38.60
N GLU A 387 -1.54 -13.88 -38.70
CA GLU A 387 -1.46 -14.73 -37.51
C GLU A 387 -0.15 -14.47 -36.76
N GLU A 388 -0.22 -14.24 -35.45
CA GLU A 388 0.97 -14.07 -34.59
C GLU A 388 1.78 -15.38 -34.58
N GLU A 389 3.03 -15.35 -35.05
CA GLU A 389 3.90 -16.52 -34.98
C GLU A 389 4.46 -16.69 -33.56
N PRO A 390 4.40 -17.89 -32.96
CA PRO A 390 4.98 -18.12 -31.65
C PRO A 390 6.49 -17.89 -31.69
N TRP A 391 6.99 -17.02 -30.80
CA TRP A 391 8.42 -16.80 -30.59
C TRP A 391 9.10 -18.13 -30.20
N TYR A 392 9.98 -18.65 -31.06
CA TYR A 392 10.76 -19.89 -30.85
C TYR A 392 11.92 -19.74 -29.86
#